data_AF-A0A9E2N8A7-F1
#
_entry.id   AF-A0A9E2N8A7-F1
#
_cell.length_a   1.000
_cell.length_b   1.000
_cell.length_c   1.000
_cell.angle_alpha   90.00
_cell.angle_beta   90.00
_cell.angle_gamma   90.00
#
_symmetry.space_group_name_H-M   'P 1'
#
loop_
_entity.id
_entity.type
_entity.pdbx_description
1 polymer ?
#
loop_
_entity_poly.entity_id
_entity_poly.type
_entity_poly.pdbx_seq_one_letter_code
_entity_poly.pdbx_strand_id
1 'polypeptide(L)'
;MSKQSQPPADNLYLQIWRNPIFKDLLLAQITADQWHTFTALAVFMNKKGECYPSQSKLKQLLGLSSVASVSRRIASLEKARFEGEPLIKVFRKKKAKVKGKFLFASNSYQLNQNIITIFAPHDTTITRRQQQMEDLKELKAKTLDTLNMAASRKDDKLTRRSF
;
A
#
# COMPACT_ATOMS: atom_id res chain seq x y z
N MET A 1 -10.79 10.26 36.72
CA MET A 1 -9.87 10.60 35.62
C MET A 1 -9.86 9.43 34.65
N SER A 2 -10.46 9.59 33.46
CA SER A 2 -10.52 8.52 32.45
C SER A 2 -9.12 8.25 31.91
N LYS A 3 -8.65 7.00 32.03
CA LYS A 3 -7.45 6.53 31.32
C LYS A 3 -7.70 6.73 29.83
N GLN A 4 -7.05 7.71 29.21
CA GLN A 4 -6.97 7.80 27.76
C GLN A 4 -6.22 6.54 27.29
N SER A 5 -6.96 5.58 26.72
CA SER A 5 -6.37 4.44 26.05
C SER A 5 -5.51 4.97 24.90
N GLN A 6 -4.21 4.68 24.92
CA GLN A 6 -3.36 5.02 23.78
C GLN A 6 -3.98 4.41 22.52
N PRO A 7 -4.11 5.18 21.42
CA PRO A 7 -4.66 4.65 20.19
C PRO A 7 -3.85 3.42 19.76
N PRO A 8 -4.51 2.35 19.27
CA PRO A 8 -3.83 1.14 18.86
C PRO A 8 -2.71 1.50 17.89
N ALA A 9 -1.53 0.95 18.15
CA ALA A 9 -0.31 1.25 17.41
C ALA A 9 -0.34 0.76 15.94
N ASP A 10 -1.46 0.14 15.54
CA ASP A 10 -1.83 -0.22 14.17
C ASP A 10 -2.06 1.00 13.24
N ASN A 11 -2.12 2.22 13.78
CA ASN A 11 -2.32 3.47 13.02
C ASN A 11 -1.00 4.20 12.77
N LEU A 12 -0.31 3.80 11.70
CA LEU A 12 0.97 4.31 11.19
C LEU A 12 1.13 5.85 11.32
N TYR A 13 2.21 6.28 12.00
CA TYR A 13 2.56 7.69 12.20
C TYR A 13 3.66 8.14 11.23
N LEU A 14 3.40 9.23 10.49
CA LEU A 14 4.38 9.90 9.62
C LEU A 14 5.32 10.77 10.48
N GLN A 15 6.61 10.73 10.20
CA GLN A 15 7.57 11.70 10.72
C GLN A 15 7.86 12.75 9.65
N ILE A 16 7.76 14.01 10.04
CA ILE A 16 8.06 15.15 9.18
C ILE A 16 9.24 15.88 9.78
N TRP A 17 10.31 16.06 8.99
CA TRP A 17 11.48 16.80 9.43
C TRP A 17 11.12 18.28 9.59
N ARG A 18 11.43 18.83 10.77
CA ARG A 18 11.09 20.23 11.09
C ARG A 18 11.86 21.23 10.23
N ASN A 19 13.16 21.01 10.02
CA ASN A 19 14.02 22.00 9.37
C ASN A 19 13.59 22.34 7.94
N PRO A 20 13.28 21.38 7.05
CA PRO A 20 12.76 21.68 5.73
C PRO A 20 11.55 22.61 5.74
N ILE A 21 10.64 22.45 6.71
CA ILE A 21 9.43 23.28 6.82
C ILE A 21 9.73 24.63 7.47
N PHE A 22 10.42 24.61 8.61
CA PHE A 22 10.54 25.77 9.49
C PHE A 22 11.71 26.68 9.13
N LYS A 23 12.86 26.10 8.79
CA LYS A 23 14.09 26.85 8.46
C LYS A 23 14.17 27.13 6.97
N ASP A 24 13.97 26.10 6.17
CA ASP A 24 14.20 26.17 4.72
C ASP A 24 12.91 26.54 3.96
N LEU A 25 11.82 26.77 4.69
CA LEU A 25 10.54 27.29 4.20
C LEU A 25 9.96 26.49 3.02
N LEU A 26 10.09 25.16 3.04
CA LEU A 26 9.58 24.27 1.99
C LEU A 26 8.14 24.60 1.58
N LEU A 27 7.26 24.85 2.54
CA LEU A 27 5.84 25.12 2.26
C LEU A 27 5.60 26.45 1.54
N ALA A 28 6.56 27.37 1.54
CA ALA A 28 6.53 28.59 0.73
C ALA A 28 7.02 28.35 -0.71
N GLN A 29 7.76 27.27 -0.96
CA GLN A 29 8.34 26.93 -2.27
C GLN A 29 7.43 26.00 -3.10
N ILE A 30 6.48 25.31 -2.45
CA ILE A 30 5.56 24.39 -3.09
C ILE A 30 4.11 24.85 -2.91
N THR A 31 3.24 24.42 -3.83
CA THR A 31 1.80 24.70 -3.74
C THR A 31 1.13 23.82 -2.67
N ALA A 32 0.01 24.32 -2.13
CA ALA A 32 -0.82 23.54 -1.22
C ALA A 32 -1.26 22.19 -1.82
N ASP A 33 -1.54 22.16 -3.12
CA ASP A 33 -1.90 20.93 -3.83
C ASP A 33 -0.75 19.93 -3.93
N GLN A 34 0.49 20.41 -4.12
CA GLN A 34 1.68 19.57 -4.08
C GLN A 34 1.89 18.99 -2.68
N TRP A 35 1.81 19.82 -1.63
CA TRP A 35 1.94 19.34 -0.25
C TRP A 35 0.86 18.33 0.12
N HIS A 36 -0.40 18.61 -0.21
CA HIS A 36 -1.53 17.70 0.01
C HIS A 36 -1.33 16.35 -0.72
N THR A 37 -0.85 16.39 -1.97
CA THR A 37 -0.58 15.18 -2.74
C THR A 37 0.61 14.40 -2.17
N PHE A 38 1.64 15.11 -1.71
CA PHE A 38 2.84 14.52 -1.12
C PHE A 38 2.52 13.77 0.17
N THR A 39 1.76 14.39 1.08
CA THR A 39 1.32 13.74 2.33
C THR A 39 0.36 12.59 2.07
N ALA A 40 -0.53 12.70 1.07
CA ALA A 40 -1.40 11.59 0.66
C ALA A 40 -0.63 10.38 0.13
N LEU A 41 0.47 10.59 -0.61
CA LEU A 41 1.36 9.51 -1.01
C LEU A 41 2.06 8.89 0.20
N ALA A 42 2.50 9.72 1.15
CA ALA A 42 3.23 9.28 2.34
C ALA A 42 2.47 8.25 3.18
N VAL A 43 1.14 8.29 3.17
CA VAL A 43 0.28 7.27 3.83
C VAL A 43 0.53 5.85 3.32
N PHE A 44 1.00 5.69 2.08
CA PHE A 44 1.30 4.40 1.47
C PHE A 44 2.79 4.04 1.51
N MET A 45 3.59 4.84 2.20
CA MET A 45 5.04 4.74 2.20
C MET A 45 5.49 3.52 3.01
N ASN A 46 6.46 2.79 2.46
CA ASN A 46 7.18 1.73 3.17
C ASN A 46 8.49 2.26 3.79
N LYS A 47 9.23 1.40 4.50
CA LYS A 47 10.48 1.77 5.20
C LYS A 47 11.57 2.34 4.28
N LYS A 48 11.45 2.16 2.97
CA LYS A 48 12.38 2.64 1.94
C LYS A 48 11.92 3.92 1.25
N GLY A 49 10.83 4.53 1.71
CA GLY A 49 10.25 5.71 1.07
C GLY A 49 9.43 5.39 -0.18
N GLU A 50 9.14 4.13 -0.46
CA GLU A 50 8.40 3.71 -1.67
C GLU A 50 6.90 3.61 -1.39
N CYS A 51 6.10 4.07 -2.34
CA CYS A 51 4.64 4.12 -2.26
C CYS A 51 4.01 3.41 -3.47
N TYR A 52 2.94 2.65 -3.21
CA TYR A 52 2.26 1.82 -4.23
C TYR A 52 0.73 2.04 -4.34
N PRO A 53 0.18 3.27 -4.24
CA PRO A 53 -1.25 3.46 -4.38
C PRO A 53 -1.72 3.42 -5.84
N SER A 54 -2.93 2.93 -6.05
CA SER A 54 -3.63 3.12 -7.33
C SER A 54 -4.12 4.56 -7.48
N GLN A 55 -4.25 5.05 -8.72
CA GLN A 55 -4.78 6.40 -8.93
C GLN A 55 -6.23 6.54 -8.44
N SER A 56 -7.04 5.47 -8.50
CA SER A 56 -8.38 5.46 -7.92
C SER A 56 -8.38 5.62 -6.40
N LYS A 57 -7.40 5.01 -5.72
CA LYS A 57 -7.25 5.16 -4.26
C LYS A 57 -6.80 6.58 -3.90
N LEU A 58 -5.84 7.13 -4.64
CA LEU A 58 -5.44 8.54 -4.49
C LEU A 58 -6.59 9.49 -4.77
N LYS A 59 -7.43 9.23 -5.78
CA LYS A 59 -8.62 10.03 -6.07
C LYS A 59 -9.54 10.13 -4.84
N GLN A 60 -9.85 8.98 -4.23
CA GLN A 60 -10.69 8.93 -3.03
C GLN A 60 -10.02 9.65 -1.86
N LEU A 61 -8.74 9.38 -1.61
CA LEU A 61 -8.01 9.96 -0.48
C LEU A 61 -7.88 11.48 -0.57
N LEU A 62 -7.65 12.00 -1.78
CA LEU A 62 -7.50 13.43 -2.06
C LEU A 62 -8.84 14.16 -2.23
N GLY A 63 -9.97 13.45 -2.19
CA GLY A 63 -11.30 14.04 -2.43
C GLY A 63 -11.50 14.60 -3.84
N LEU A 64 -10.88 13.99 -4.86
CA LEU A 64 -10.91 14.50 -6.23
C LEU A 64 -12.03 13.89 -7.06
N SER A 65 -12.55 14.67 -8.00
CA SER A 65 -13.63 14.23 -8.89
C SER A 65 -13.19 13.14 -9.89
N SER A 66 -11.93 13.17 -10.33
CA SER A 66 -11.46 12.30 -11.41
C SER A 66 -10.04 11.77 -11.21
N VAL A 67 -9.77 10.62 -11.85
CA VAL A 67 -8.43 10.04 -11.97
C VAL A 67 -7.50 10.95 -12.79
N ALA A 68 -8.03 11.70 -13.76
CA ALA A 68 -7.27 12.69 -14.51
C ALA A 68 -6.74 13.82 -13.59
N SER A 69 -7.53 14.27 -12.63
CA SER A 69 -7.09 15.26 -11.63
C SER A 69 -5.94 14.73 -10.78
N VAL A 70 -5.96 13.44 -10.39
CA VAL A 70 -4.84 12.79 -9.70
C VAL A 70 -3.59 12.81 -10.58
N SER A 71 -3.72 12.42 -11.86
CA SER A 71 -2.60 12.40 -12.80
C SER A 71 -1.96 13.79 -12.97
N ARG A 72 -2.76 14.85 -13.04
CA ARG A 72 -2.26 16.24 -13.09
C ARG A 72 -1.53 16.63 -11.81
N ARG A 73 -2.06 16.29 -10.63
CA ARG A 73 -1.40 16.55 -9.34
C ARG A 73 -0.07 15.81 -9.21
N ILE A 74 -0.02 14.54 -9.61
CA ILE A 74 1.23 13.75 -9.63
C ILE A 74 2.25 14.38 -10.58
N ALA A 75 1.85 14.76 -11.79
CA ALA A 75 2.75 15.41 -12.74
C ALA A 75 3.27 16.77 -12.22
N SER A 76 2.44 17.53 -11.49
CA SER A 76 2.84 18.77 -10.84
C SER A 76 3.82 18.52 -9.67
N LEU A 77 3.61 17.45 -8.90
CA LEU A 77 4.47 17.07 -7.78
C LEU A 77 5.83 16.51 -8.26
N GLU A 78 5.85 15.77 -9.37
CA GLU A 78 7.07 15.25 -10.01
C GLU A 78 8.02 16.37 -10.46
N LYS A 79 7.48 17.55 -10.76
CA LYS A 79 8.27 18.76 -11.11
C LYS A 79 8.75 19.55 -9.89
N ALA A 80 8.13 19.36 -8.72
CA ALA A 80 8.51 20.08 -7.52
C ALA A 80 9.92 19.68 -7.07
N ARG A 81 10.69 20.67 -6.61
CA ARG A 81 12.03 20.49 -6.08
C ARG A 81 12.14 21.15 -4.71
N PHE A 82 12.98 20.60 -3.86
CA PHE A 82 13.39 21.19 -2.59
C PHE A 82 14.90 21.01 -2.49
N GLU A 83 15.64 22.11 -2.30
CA GLU A 83 17.11 22.11 -2.30
C GLU A 83 17.73 21.44 -3.53
N GLY A 84 17.09 21.61 -4.69
CA GLY A 84 17.52 20.98 -5.96
C GLY A 84 17.09 19.51 -6.13
N GLU A 85 16.61 18.84 -5.08
CA GLU A 85 16.17 17.44 -5.11
C GLU A 85 14.67 17.30 -5.41
N PRO A 86 14.23 16.29 -6.19
CA PRO A 86 12.82 16.01 -6.42
C PRO A 86 12.09 15.63 -5.13
N LEU A 87 10.89 16.19 -4.93
CA LEU A 87 10.00 15.75 -3.84
C LEU A 87 9.59 14.30 -4.03
N ILE A 88 9.31 13.89 -5.27
CA ILE A 88 9.00 12.51 -5.63
C ILE A 88 9.75 12.06 -6.89
N LYS A 89 10.05 10.75 -6.96
CA LYS A 89 10.41 10.06 -8.20
C LYS A 89 9.27 9.13 -8.59
N VAL A 90 8.90 9.14 -9.87
CA VAL A 90 7.78 8.35 -10.40
C VAL A 90 8.32 7.23 -11.29
N PHE A 91 7.99 5.98 -10.95
CA PHE A 91 8.34 4.81 -11.74
C PHE A 91 7.09 4.25 -12.41
N ARG A 92 7.04 4.35 -13.74
CA ARG A 92 5.91 3.91 -14.55
C ARG A 92 6.22 2.53 -15.12
N LYS A 93 5.49 1.50 -14.69
CA LYS A 93 5.62 0.18 -15.31
C LYS A 93 4.95 0.18 -16.69
N LYS A 94 5.54 -0.50 -17.67
CA LYS A 94 4.89 -0.73 -18.96
C LYS A 94 3.78 -1.78 -18.78
N LYS A 95 2.69 -1.65 -19.54
CA LYS A 95 1.62 -2.67 -19.55
C LYS A 95 2.23 -3.99 -20.06
N ALA A 96 2.28 -5.00 -19.19
CA ALA A 96 2.66 -6.34 -19.61
C ALA A 96 1.43 -7.05 -20.19
N LYS A 97 1.62 -7.74 -21.32
CA LYS A 97 0.62 -8.64 -21.89
C LYS A 97 0.90 -10.04 -21.34
N VAL A 98 0.07 -10.51 -20.41
CA VAL A 98 0.19 -11.87 -19.86
C VAL A 98 -1.02 -12.66 -20.33
N LYS A 99 -0.77 -13.74 -21.10
CA LYS A 99 -1.81 -14.64 -21.63
C LYS A 99 -2.96 -13.90 -22.33
N GLY A 100 -2.65 -12.97 -23.23
CA GLY A 100 -3.65 -12.22 -24.00
C GLY A 100 -4.40 -11.13 -23.24
N LYS A 101 -4.25 -11.02 -21.91
CA LYS A 101 -4.88 -9.98 -21.08
C LYS A 101 -3.87 -8.85 -20.78
N PHE A 102 -4.34 -7.61 -20.87
CA PHE A 102 -3.56 -6.45 -20.46
C PHE A 102 -3.57 -6.33 -18.94
N LEU A 103 -2.42 -6.45 -18.30
CA LEU A 103 -2.28 -6.07 -16.90
C LEU A 103 -2.25 -4.53 -16.81
N PHE A 104 -3.11 -3.97 -15.96
CA PHE A 104 -3.02 -2.56 -15.61
C PHE A 104 -1.68 -2.31 -14.93
N ALA A 105 -0.85 -1.46 -15.53
CA ALA A 105 0.40 -1.06 -14.91
C ALA A 105 0.10 -0.16 -13.71
N SER A 106 0.61 -0.54 -12.54
CA SER A 106 0.67 0.34 -11.38
C SER A 106 1.94 1.19 -11.45
N ASN A 107 1.79 2.49 -11.20
CA ASN A 107 2.92 3.35 -10.93
C ASN A 107 3.40 3.10 -9.50
N SER A 108 4.69 3.17 -9.28
CA SER A 108 5.28 3.30 -7.94
C SER A 108 5.93 4.67 -7.79
N TYR A 109 5.96 5.16 -6.57
CA TYR A 109 6.50 6.48 -6.24
C TYR A 109 7.56 6.33 -5.16
N GLN A 110 8.57 7.19 -5.17
CA GLN A 110 9.56 7.28 -4.09
C GLN A 110 9.59 8.71 -3.57
N LEU A 111 9.39 8.89 -2.26
CA LEU A 111 9.37 10.20 -1.62
C LEU A 111 10.77 10.60 -1.16
N ASN A 112 11.00 11.92 -1.11
CA ASN A 112 12.20 12.48 -0.49
C ASN A 112 12.16 12.29 1.03
N GLN A 113 13.04 11.41 1.52
CA GLN A 113 13.14 11.03 2.93
C GLN A 113 13.80 12.10 3.82
N ASN A 114 14.42 13.13 3.23
CA ASN A 114 14.87 14.30 4.00
C ASN A 114 13.71 15.20 4.43
N ILE A 115 12.51 14.97 3.90
CA ILE A 115 11.29 15.74 4.21
C ILE A 115 10.33 14.89 5.06
N ILE A 116 9.98 13.69 4.60
CA ILE A 116 9.05 12.79 5.29
C ILE A 116 9.59 11.37 5.32
N THR A 117 9.55 10.76 6.49
CA THR A 117 9.85 9.35 6.73
C THR A 117 8.69 8.70 7.47
N ILE A 118 8.66 7.37 7.51
CA ILE A 118 7.82 6.66 8.48
C ILE A 118 8.64 6.43 9.74
N PHE A 119 7.97 6.50 10.89
CA PHE A 119 8.52 6.02 12.14
C PHE A 119 8.91 4.54 11.97
N ALA A 120 10.19 4.19 12.16
CA ALA A 120 10.65 2.80 12.02
C ALA A 120 9.96 1.86 13.03
N PRO A 121 9.93 0.54 12.74
CA PRO A 121 8.77 -0.15 12.22
C PRO A 121 7.76 -0.60 13.28
N HIS A 122 6.48 -0.64 12.91
CA HIS A 122 5.58 -1.60 13.52
C HIS A 122 5.74 -2.95 12.79
N ASP A 123 6.20 -3.98 13.50
CA ASP A 123 6.45 -5.34 12.95
C ASP A 123 5.17 -6.11 12.55
N THR A 124 4.01 -5.48 12.55
CA THR A 124 2.73 -6.17 12.33
C THR A 124 2.52 -6.59 10.88
N THR A 125 3.16 -5.97 9.87
CA THR A 125 2.88 -6.30 8.45
C THR A 125 3.60 -7.55 7.94
N ILE A 126 4.81 -7.84 8.42
CA ILE A 126 5.52 -9.09 8.07
C ILE A 126 4.85 -10.26 8.77
N THR A 127 4.65 -10.14 10.09
CA THR A 127 4.00 -11.17 10.91
C THR A 127 2.57 -11.44 10.45
N ARG A 128 1.75 -10.41 10.16
CA ARG A 128 0.37 -10.60 9.68
C ARG A 128 0.28 -11.19 8.28
N ARG A 129 1.18 -10.84 7.35
CA ARG A 129 1.20 -11.49 6.02
C ARG A 129 1.66 -12.93 6.09
N GLN A 130 2.63 -13.23 6.95
CA GLN A 130 3.05 -14.60 7.22
C GLN A 130 1.90 -15.39 7.86
N GLN A 131 1.24 -14.83 8.88
CA GLN A 131 0.05 -15.42 9.50
C GLN A 131 -1.05 -15.68 8.45
N GLN A 132 -1.39 -14.68 7.62
CA GLN A 132 -2.40 -14.84 6.57
C GLN A 132 -2.02 -15.88 5.51
N MET A 133 -0.73 -16.02 5.18
CA MET A 133 -0.25 -17.05 4.26
C MET A 133 -0.30 -18.44 4.88
N GLU A 134 0.05 -18.57 6.16
CA GLU A 134 -0.04 -19.83 6.90
C GLU A 134 -1.50 -20.24 7.16
N ASP A 135 -2.36 -19.31 7.58
CA ASP A 135 -3.80 -19.52 7.72
C ASP A 135 -4.43 -19.98 6.38
N LEU A 136 -4.00 -19.40 5.26
CA LEU A 136 -4.47 -19.79 3.93
C LEU A 136 -3.94 -21.18 3.52
N LYS A 137 -2.71 -21.56 3.90
CA LYS A 137 -2.17 -22.91 3.68
C LYS A 137 -2.92 -23.93 4.53
N GLU A 138 -3.16 -23.65 5.80
CA GLU A 138 -3.93 -24.50 6.71
C GLU A 138 -5.37 -24.69 6.22
N LEU A 139 -6.02 -23.63 5.76
CA LEU A 139 -7.37 -23.70 5.21
C LEU A 139 -7.41 -24.60 3.97
N LYS A 140 -6.42 -24.47 3.08
CA LYS A 140 -6.29 -25.32 1.89
C LYS A 140 -6.03 -26.79 2.25
N ALA A 141 -5.17 -27.06 3.23
CA ALA A 141 -4.89 -28.41 3.71
C ALA A 141 -6.14 -29.07 4.31
N LYS A 142 -6.85 -28.38 5.20
CA LYS A 142 -8.11 -28.87 5.79
C LYS A 142 -9.18 -29.14 4.72
N THR A 143 -9.28 -28.26 3.72
CA THR A 143 -10.24 -28.45 2.62
C THR A 143 -9.90 -29.69 1.79
N LEU A 144 -8.60 -29.93 1.52
CA LEU A 144 -8.13 -31.10 0.77
C LEU A 144 -8.38 -32.41 1.54
N ASP A 145 -8.11 -32.43 2.84
CA ASP A 145 -8.38 -33.60 3.70
C ASP A 145 -9.88 -33.92 3.77
N THR A 146 -10.73 -32.90 3.85
CA THR A 146 -12.18 -33.09 3.88
C THR A 146 -12.70 -33.66 2.56
N LEU A 147 -12.14 -33.23 1.43
CA LEU A 147 -12.47 -33.76 0.11
C LEU A 147 -12.00 -35.21 -0.07
N ASN A 148 -10.80 -35.55 0.41
CA ASN A 148 -10.26 -36.91 0.38
C ASN A 148 -11.06 -37.87 1.28
N MET A 149 -11.46 -37.42 2.47
CA MET A 149 -12.35 -38.19 3.35
C MET A 149 -13.75 -38.39 2.75
N ALA A 150 -14.28 -37.39 2.05
CA ALA A 150 -15.57 -37.50 1.36
C ALA A 150 -15.50 -38.44 0.15
N ALA A 151 -14.37 -38.49 -0.57
CA ALA A 151 -14.12 -39.44 -1.66
C ALA A 151 -14.01 -40.88 -1.13
N SER A 152 -13.22 -41.12 -0.08
CA SER A 152 -13.08 -42.44 0.54
C SER A 152 -14.40 -42.98 1.11
N ARG A 153 -15.24 -42.13 1.71
CA ARG A 153 -16.59 -42.52 2.18
C ARG A 153 -17.57 -42.85 1.05
N LYS A 154 -17.36 -42.35 -0.17
CA LYS A 154 -18.17 -42.71 -1.34
C LYS A 154 -17.77 -44.07 -1.90
N ASP A 155 -16.48 -44.36 -1.94
CA ASP A 155 -15.96 -45.67 -2.37
C ASP A 155 -16.41 -46.79 -1.42
N ASP A 156 -16.40 -46.55 -0.10
CA ASP A 156 -16.84 -47.52 0.92
C ASP A 156 -18.37 -47.79 0.88
N LYS A 157 -19.15 -46.83 0.37
CA LYS A 157 -20.59 -47.01 0.10
C LYS A 157 -20.87 -47.79 -1.19
N LEU A 158 -19.93 -47.76 -2.15
CA LEU A 158 -20.03 -48.52 -3.40
C LEU A 158 -19.67 -50.00 -3.19
N THR A 159 -18.69 -50.31 -2.33
CA THR A 159 -18.31 -51.69 -1.97
C THR A 159 -19.32 -52.42 -1.10
N ARG A 160 -20.14 -51.72 -0.30
CA ARG A 160 -21.21 -52.33 0.53
C ARG A 160 -22.51 -52.68 -0.21
N ARG A 161 -22.69 -52.28 -1.48
CA ARG A 161 -23.89 -52.59 -2.29
C ARG A 161 -23.75 -53.88 -3.12
N SER A 162 -22.66 -54.63 -2.91
CA SER A 162 -22.30 -55.82 -3.67
C SER A 162 -22.34 -57.08 -2.80
N PHE A 163 -23.43 -57.31 -2.08
CA PHE A 163 -23.77 -58.59 -1.45
C PHE A 163 -25.29 -58.77 -1.47
#